data_AF-A0A512JAT3-F1
#
_entry.id   AF-A0A512JAT3-F1
#
_cell.length_a   1.000
_cell.length_b   1.000
_cell.length_c   1.000
_cell.angle_alpha   90.00
_cell.angle_beta   90.00
_cell.angle_gamma   90.00
#
_symmetry.space_group_name_H-M   'P 1'
#
loop_
_entity.id
_entity.type
_entity.pdbx_description
1 polymer ?
#
loop_
_entity_poly.entity_id
_entity_poly.type
_entity_poly.pdbx_seq_one_letter_code
_entity_poly.pdbx_strand_id
1 'polypeptide(L)' 'MFTVKGVDPSGRVVVFACGTDEQAMEKTWELQRRGFRDVVVVDPSGRVQAAAAFERSLDIDWD' A
#
# COMPACT_ATOMS: atom_id res chain seq x y z
N MET A 1 6.48 -4.15 -10.88
CA MET A 1 5.16 -3.51 -10.67
C MET A 1 4.86 -3.53 -9.19
N PHE A 2 4.24 -2.48 -8.65
CA PHE A 2 3.84 -2.45 -7.25
C PHE A 2 2.55 -3.25 -7.03
N THR A 3 2.35 -3.74 -5.81
CA THR A 3 1.12 -4.43 -5.43
C THR A 3 0.76 -4.04 -4.01
N VAL A 4 -0.49 -3.65 -3.78
CA VAL A 4 -1.00 -3.35 -2.43
C VAL A 4 -1.91 -4.48 -1.98
N LYS A 5 -1.67 -4.99 -0.78
CA LYS A 5 -2.49 -6.03 -0.15
C LYS A 5 -3.11 -5.45 1.11
N GLY A 6 -4.31 -5.89 1.44
CA GLY A 6 -4.95 -5.56 2.71
C GLY A 6 -6.08 -6.53 3.03
N VAL A 7 -6.48 -6.55 4.31
CA VAL A 7 -7.62 -7.32 4.81
C VAL A 7 -8.82 -6.41 4.88
N ASP A 8 -9.87 -6.69 4.11
CA ASP A 8 -11.10 -5.91 4.11
C ASP A 8 -11.87 -6.03 5.45
N PRO A 9 -12.88 -5.18 5.70
CA PRO A 9 -13.68 -5.26 6.93
C PRO A 9 -14.41 -6.60 7.14
N SER A 10 -14.60 -7.40 6.09
CA SER A 10 -15.17 -8.75 6.18
C SER A 10 -14.14 -9.84 6.49
N GLY A 11 -12.86 -9.47 6.62
CA GLY A 11 -11.75 -10.38 6.90
C GLY A 11 -11.12 -11.01 5.66
N ARG A 12 -11.44 -10.55 4.45
CA ARG A 12 -10.89 -11.11 3.20
C ARG A 12 -9.61 -10.40 2.81
N VAL A 13 -8.61 -11.17 2.38
CA VAL A 13 -7.39 -10.63 1.77
C VAL A 13 -7.71 -10.19 0.35
N VAL A 14 -7.44 -8.93 0.04
CA VAL A 14 -7.59 -8.34 -1.29
C VAL A 14 -6.24 -7.84 -1.77
N VAL A 15 -5.99 -7.98 -3.07
CA VAL A 15 -4.73 -7.62 -3.72
C VAL A 15 -5.04 -6.68 -4.89
N PHE A 16 -4.31 -5.57 -4.97
CA PHE A 16 -4.45 -4.55 -6.00
C PHE A 16 -3.12 -4.36 -6.71
N ALA A 17 -3.13 -4.44 -8.03
CA ALA A 17 -1.96 -4.11 -8.85
C ALA A 17 -1.87 -2.59 -9.01
N CYS A 18 -0.68 -2.04 -8.75
CA CYS A 18 -0.38 -0.61 -8.90
C CYS A 18 0.79 -0.48 -9.88
N GLY A 19 0.62 0.32 -10.93
CA GLY A 19 1.64 0.50 -11.96
C GLY A 19 2.87 1.24 -11.44
N THR A 20 2.65 2.25 -10.60
CA THR A 20 3.68 3.11 -10.00
C THR A 20 3.65 3.07 -8.47
N ASP A 21 4.70 3.60 -7.87
CA ASP A 21 4.80 3.89 -6.44
C ASP A 21 3.75 4.90 -5.97
N GLU A 22 3.50 5.96 -6.74
CA GLU A 22 2.44 6.95 -6.47
C GLU A 22 1.06 6.29 -6.40
N GLN A 23 0.72 5.45 -7.39
CA GLN A 23 -0.54 4.69 -7.39
C GLN A 23 -0.63 3.72 -6.21
N ALA A 24 0.50 3.14 -5.78
CA ALA A 24 0.53 2.28 -4.60
C ALA A 24 0.29 3.08 -3.32
N MET A 25 0.85 4.27 -3.20
CA MET A 25 0.67 5.19 -2.06
C MET A 25 -0.78 5.69 -1.96
N GLU A 26 -1.37 6.15 -3.07
CA GLU A 26 -2.78 6.54 -3.08
C GLU A 26 -3.67 5.37 -2.65
N LYS A 27 -3.32 4.16 -3.09
CA LYS A 27 -4.06 2.95 -2.73
C LYS A 27 -3.92 2.62 -1.25
N THR A 28 -2.76 2.79 -0.62
CA THR A 28 -2.62 2.57 0.82
C THR A 28 -3.51 3.52 1.62
N TRP A 29 -3.59 4.80 1.24
CA TRP A 29 -4.50 5.76 1.87
C TRP A 29 -5.97 5.44 1.65
N GLU A 30 -6.36 5.06 0.43
CA GLU A 30 -7.72 4.62 0.14
C GLU A 30 -8.13 3.45 1.05
N LEU A 31 -7.29 2.43 1.14
CA LEU A 31 -7.57 1.23 1.94
C LEU A 31 -7.68 1.54 3.43
N GLN A 32 -6.78 2.37 3.97
CA GLN A 32 -6.86 2.82 5.36
C GLN A 32 -8.17 3.57 5.65
N ARG A 33 -8.56 4.53 4.79
CA ARG A 33 -9.83 5.28 4.94
C ARG A 33 -11.05 4.38 4.85
N ARG A 34 -10.96 3.28 4.08
CA ARG A 34 -12.02 2.27 3.92
C ARG A 34 -12.03 1.22 5.04
N GLY A 35 -11.14 1.33 6.03
CA GLY A 35 -11.09 0.44 7.19
C GLY A 35 -10.41 -0.91 6.91
N PHE A 36 -9.60 -1.02 5.86
CA PHE A 36 -8.77 -2.20 5.65
C PHE A 36 -7.67 -2.27 6.71
N ARG A 37 -7.34 -3.50 7.10
CA ARG A 37 -6.27 -3.82 8.06
C ARG A 37 -5.11 -4.50 7.35
N ASP A 38 -3.97 -4.61 8.04
CA ASP A 38 -2.76 -5.29 7.55
C ASP A 38 -2.33 -4.84 6.14
N VAL A 39 -2.42 -3.52 5.89
CA VAL A 39 -2.12 -2.94 4.58
C VAL A 39 -0.61 -2.96 4.35
N VAL A 40 -0.19 -3.68 3.31
CA VAL A 40 1.21 -3.82 2.90
C VAL A 40 1.39 -3.53 1.41
N VAL A 41 2.56 -3.01 1.07
CA VAL A 41 3.01 -2.76 -0.30
C VAL A 41 4.11 -3.75 -0.64
N VAL A 42 3.99 -4.38 -1.80
CA VAL A 42 5.03 -5.20 -2.42
C VAL A 42 5.59 -4.41 -3.58
N ASP A 43 6.89 -4.12 -3.56
CA ASP A 43 7.55 -3.37 -4.62
C ASP A 43 7.92 -4.28 -5.83
N PRO A 44 8.41 -3.71 -6.95
CA PRO A 44 8.83 -4.50 -8.10
C PRO A 44 9.97 -5.50 -7.84
N SER A 45 10.76 -5.30 -6.77
CA SER A 45 11.82 -6.22 -6.34
C SER A 45 11.30 -7.37 -5.48
N GLY A 46 10.01 -7.35 -5.12
CA GLY A 46 9.37 -8.33 -4.24
C GLY A 46 9.52 -7.99 -2.75
N ARG A 47 10.09 -6.83 -2.40
CA ARG A 47 10.20 -6.39 -1.00
C ARG A 47 8.82 -6.03 -0.48
N VAL A 48 8.49 -6.52 0.72
CA VAL A 48 7.23 -6.22 1.41
C VAL A 48 7.47 -5.16 2.47
N GLN A 49 6.62 -4.15 2.50
CA GLN A 49 6.67 -3.04 3.46
C GLN A 49 5.26 -2.74 3.99
N ALA A 50 5.15 -2.37 5.26
CA ALA A 50 3.90 -1.82 5.78
C ALA A 50 3.63 -0.44 5.13
N ALA A 51 2.37 -0.04 5.00
CA ALA A 51 1.98 1.24 4.39
C ALA A 51 2.79 2.45 4.93
N ALA A 52 2.88 2.60 6.25
CA ALA A 52 3.63 3.71 6.86
C ALA A 52 5.15 3.65 6.60
N ALA A 53 5.72 2.45 6.47
CA ALA A 53 7.14 2.29 6.13
C ALA A 53 7.40 2.60 4.65
N PHE A 54 6.46 2.23 3.79
CA PHE A 54 6.50 2.55 2.37
C PHE A 54 6.42 4.06 2.14
N GLU A 55 5.47 4.76 2.78
CA GLU A 55 5.33 6.22 2.69
C GLU A 55 6.61 6.95 3.08
N ARG A 56 7.25 6.52 4.18
CA ARG A 56 8.55 7.07 4.61
C ARG A 56 9.69 6.77 3.63
N SER A 57 9.61 5.69 2.88
CA SER A 57 10.65 5.28 1.93
C SER A 57 10.63 6.06 0.62
N LEU A 58 9.53 6.76 0.31
CA LEU A 58 9.40 7.56 -0.90
C LEU A 58 10.11 8.91 -0.81
N ASP A 59 10.66 9.27 0.36
CA ASP A 59 11.42 10.52 0.59
C ASP A 59 10.68 11.75 0.04
N ILE A 60 9.35 11.76 0.18
CA ILE A 60 8.52 12.87 -0.28
C ILE A 60 8.67 13.99 0.74
N ASP A 61 9.37 15.05 0.33
CA ASP A 61 9.48 16.30 1.08
C ASP A 61 8.11 17.01 1.03
N TRP A 62 7.44 17.12 2.17
CA TRP A 62 6.11 17.72 2.30
C TRP A 62 6.19 19.18 2.79
N ASP A 63 7.08 19.97 2.17
CA ASP A 63 7.23 21.41 2.45
C ASP A 63 6.19 22.27 1.70
#